data_AF-A0A954L6G1-F1
#
_entry.id   AF-A0A954L6G1-F1
#
_cell.length_a   1.000
_cell.length_b   1.000
_cell.length_c   1.000
_cell.angle_alpha   90.00
_cell.angle_beta   90.00
_cell.angle_gamma   90.00
#
_symmetry.space_group_name_H-M   'P 1'
#
loop_
_entity.id
_entity.type
_entity.pdbx_description
1 polymer ?
#
loop_
_entity_poly.entity_id
_entity_poly.type
_entity_poly.pdbx_seq_one_letter_code
_entity_poly.pdbx_strand_id
1 'polypeptide(L)'
;MQDRLKIAVERIVRPVDAPATTKLRMREELFAHLLAVQAEEASRGGSDEEVMKRSLERLGGSDVLTSELQASLPWHERHERRMNRWFGKRDGETPVAFAVRYAASVFVLAGVSIALALLGRALFGASRPMAHGAAFGMVAMFVIDAFVLALLGTWCGERVDPPARPVWRQLPIWLAALAGGACVTIVGLGLMVIASRGLDIPGPSRLQWAVLGMVTIAGFLTVLTCYQLERRKLAEWDRLDLTVDEAGEAPRELA
;
A
#
# COMPACT_ATOMS: atom_id res chain seq x y z
N MET A 1 0.05 2.21 -32.59
CA MET A 1 -0.16 0.74 -32.46
C MET A 1 0.17 0.22 -31.06
N GLN A 2 1.32 0.59 -30.48
CA GLN A 2 1.69 0.19 -29.10
C GLN A 2 0.63 0.57 -28.06
N ASP A 3 -0.05 1.72 -28.21
CA ASP A 3 -1.10 2.14 -27.28
C ASP A 3 -2.29 1.17 -27.26
N ARG A 4 -2.69 0.63 -28.42
CA ARG A 4 -3.78 -0.37 -28.49
C ARG A 4 -3.43 -1.66 -27.73
N LEU A 5 -2.17 -2.09 -27.79
CA LEU A 5 -1.70 -3.24 -27.01
C LEU A 5 -1.72 -2.93 -25.51
N LYS A 6 -1.26 -1.75 -25.11
CA LYS A 6 -1.32 -1.34 -23.69
C LYS A 6 -2.75 -1.31 -23.17
N ILE A 7 -3.70 -0.82 -23.97
CA ILE A 7 -5.13 -0.80 -23.64
C ILE A 7 -5.67 -2.23 -23.45
N ALA A 8 -5.31 -3.17 -24.33
CA ALA A 8 -5.73 -4.56 -24.21
C ALA A 8 -5.16 -5.22 -22.94
N VAL A 9 -3.89 -5.00 -22.65
CA VAL A 9 -3.23 -5.45 -21.41
C VAL A 9 -3.93 -4.87 -20.18
N GLU A 10 -4.23 -3.57 -20.20
CA GLU A 10 -4.89 -2.90 -19.09
C GLU A 10 -6.26 -3.52 -18.80
N ARG A 11 -7.07 -3.77 -19.84
CA ARG A 11 -8.39 -4.41 -19.68
C ARG A 11 -8.30 -5.79 -19.01
N ILE A 12 -7.23 -6.55 -19.26
CA ILE A 12 -7.02 -7.88 -18.67
C ILE A 12 -6.56 -7.77 -17.21
N VAL A 13 -5.62 -6.86 -16.91
CA VAL A 13 -4.99 -6.77 -15.59
C VAL A 13 -5.80 -5.92 -14.60
N ARG A 14 -6.58 -4.94 -15.08
CA ARG A 14 -7.43 -4.07 -14.24
C ARG A 14 -8.38 -4.84 -13.31
N PRO A 15 -9.14 -5.86 -13.76
CA PRO A 15 -10.03 -6.63 -12.89
C PRO A 15 -9.29 -7.52 -11.87
N VAL A 16 -7.99 -7.78 -12.05
CA VAL A 16 -7.21 -8.61 -11.13
C VAL A 16 -7.18 -7.97 -9.74
N ASP A 17 -7.46 -8.76 -8.71
CA ASP A 17 -7.43 -8.44 -7.29
C ASP A 17 -5.98 -8.54 -6.77
N ALA A 18 -5.11 -7.60 -7.18
CA ALA A 18 -3.70 -7.55 -6.81
C ALA A 18 -3.26 -6.15 -6.33
N PRO A 19 -2.18 -6.05 -5.51
CA PRO A 19 -1.50 -4.79 -5.22
C PRO A 19 -1.08 -4.07 -6.50
N ALA A 20 -1.02 -2.75 -6.44
CA ALA A 20 -0.77 -1.94 -7.62
C ALA A 20 0.63 -2.20 -8.23
N THR A 21 1.63 -2.49 -7.40
CA THR A 21 2.98 -2.91 -7.81
C THR A 21 2.97 -4.25 -8.55
N THR A 22 2.19 -5.24 -8.07
CA THR A 22 2.00 -6.51 -8.77
C THR A 22 1.30 -6.29 -10.11
N LYS A 23 0.22 -5.49 -10.15
CA LYS A 23 -0.47 -5.16 -11.40
C LYS A 23 0.46 -4.53 -12.42
N LEU A 24 1.31 -3.61 -11.97
CA LEU A 24 2.33 -2.99 -12.82
C LEU A 24 3.26 -4.05 -13.44
N ARG A 25 3.80 -4.96 -12.61
CA ARG A 25 4.64 -6.06 -13.11
C ARG A 25 3.88 -6.94 -14.10
N MET A 26 2.64 -7.32 -13.78
CA MET A 26 1.78 -8.12 -14.67
C MET A 26 1.53 -7.42 -16.01
N ARG A 27 1.31 -6.09 -16.00
CA ARG A 27 1.14 -5.30 -17.22
C ARG A 27 2.42 -5.28 -18.05
N GLU A 28 3.57 -5.05 -17.42
CA GLU A 28 4.88 -5.03 -18.09
C GLU A 28 5.20 -6.39 -18.73
N GLU A 29 5.02 -7.48 -17.98
CA GLU A 29 5.23 -8.85 -18.46
C GLU A 29 4.27 -9.21 -19.59
N LEU A 30 2.96 -8.97 -19.41
CA LEU A 30 1.95 -9.30 -20.41
C LEU A 30 2.12 -8.47 -21.68
N PHE A 31 2.50 -7.19 -21.55
CA PHE A 31 2.81 -6.33 -22.69
C PHE A 31 4.04 -6.82 -23.46
N ALA A 32 5.10 -7.25 -22.76
CA ALA A 32 6.28 -7.82 -23.40
C ALA A 32 5.95 -9.11 -24.16
N HIS A 33 5.13 -9.99 -23.58
CA HIS A 33 4.66 -11.21 -24.25
C HIS A 33 3.82 -10.90 -25.49
N LEU A 34 2.90 -9.94 -25.39
CA LEU A 34 2.08 -9.52 -26.53
C LEU A 34 2.91 -8.90 -27.66
N LEU A 35 3.94 -8.11 -27.34
CA LEU A 35 4.85 -7.57 -28.35
C LEU A 35 5.62 -8.69 -29.08
N ALA A 36 6.06 -9.72 -28.35
CA ALA A 36 6.71 -10.87 -28.96
C ALA A 36 5.77 -11.65 -29.90
N VAL A 37 4.55 -11.93 -29.46
CA VAL A 37 3.53 -12.58 -30.29
C VAL A 37 3.18 -11.72 -31.51
N GLN A 38 3.07 -10.40 -31.34
CA GLN A 38 2.81 -9.49 -32.45
C GLN A 38 3.93 -9.51 -33.48
N ALA A 39 5.19 -9.52 -33.06
CA ALA A 39 6.32 -9.63 -33.97
C ALA A 39 6.32 -10.94 -34.76
N GLU A 40 5.96 -12.06 -34.11
CA GLU A 40 5.77 -13.35 -34.79
C GLU A 40 4.64 -13.28 -35.82
N GLU A 41 3.46 -12.78 -35.44
CA GLU A 41 2.30 -12.70 -36.35
C GLU A 41 2.51 -11.68 -37.48
N ALA A 42 3.29 -10.62 -37.26
CA ALA A 42 3.68 -9.65 -38.29
C ALA A 42 4.58 -10.29 -39.34
N SER A 43 5.48 -11.21 -38.94
CA SER A 43 6.34 -11.95 -39.87
C SER A 43 5.56 -12.86 -40.83
N ARG A 44 4.31 -13.20 -40.48
CA ARG A 44 3.39 -13.99 -41.31
C ARG A 44 2.60 -13.15 -42.31
N GLY A 45 2.81 -11.82 -42.32
CA GLY A 45 2.14 -10.87 -43.20
C GLY A 45 0.69 -10.57 -42.78
N GLY A 46 0.10 -9.56 -43.40
CA GLY A 46 -1.22 -9.04 -43.06
C GLY A 46 -1.17 -7.57 -42.65
N SER A 47 -2.34 -6.94 -42.58
CA SER A 47 -2.45 -5.59 -42.06
C SER A 47 -2.17 -5.53 -40.56
N ASP A 48 -1.76 -4.36 -40.06
CA ASP A 48 -1.55 -4.10 -38.64
C ASP A 48 -2.74 -4.52 -37.75
N GLU A 49 -3.97 -4.36 -38.26
CA GLU A 49 -5.20 -4.70 -37.56
C GLU A 49 -5.45 -6.22 -37.50
N GLU A 50 -5.18 -6.94 -38.59
CA GLU A 50 -5.26 -8.40 -38.63
C GLU A 50 -4.18 -9.04 -37.75
N VAL A 51 -2.96 -8.51 -37.78
CA VAL A 51 -1.85 -8.95 -36.92
C VAL A 51 -2.25 -8.76 -35.46
N MET A 52 -2.75 -7.58 -35.09
CA MET A 52 -3.24 -7.30 -33.73
C MET A 52 -4.32 -8.28 -33.29
N LYS A 53 -5.34 -8.50 -34.13
CA LYS A 53 -6.45 -9.40 -33.84
C LYS A 53 -5.95 -10.83 -33.60
N ARG A 54 -5.09 -11.37 -34.47
CA ARG A 54 -4.51 -12.71 -34.31
C ARG A 54 -3.64 -12.82 -33.06
N SER A 55 -2.87 -11.78 -32.73
CA SER A 55 -2.07 -11.77 -31.50
C SER A 55 -2.93 -11.83 -30.24
N LEU A 56 -4.04 -11.09 -30.21
CA LEU A 56 -4.99 -11.13 -29.09
C LEU A 56 -5.73 -12.47 -29.02
N GLU A 57 -6.17 -13.02 -30.16
CA GLU A 57 -6.80 -14.35 -30.21
C GLU A 57 -5.87 -15.45 -29.70
N ARG A 58 -4.57 -15.38 -30.02
CA ARG A 58 -3.56 -16.35 -29.58
C ARG A 58 -3.23 -16.24 -28.09
N LEU A 59 -3.38 -15.06 -27.50
CA LEU A 59 -3.25 -14.85 -26.06
C LEU A 59 -4.43 -15.47 -25.27
N GLY A 60 -5.56 -15.67 -25.94
CA GLY A 60 -6.80 -16.20 -25.35
C GLY A 60 -7.79 -15.11 -24.97
N GLY A 61 -8.98 -15.53 -24.52
CA GLY A 61 -10.02 -14.60 -24.07
C GLY A 61 -9.59 -13.85 -22.80
N SER A 62 -9.92 -12.55 -22.73
CA SER A 62 -9.55 -11.68 -21.60
C SER A 62 -9.97 -12.27 -20.25
N ASP A 63 -11.17 -12.84 -20.18
CA ASP A 63 -11.74 -13.36 -18.94
C ASP A 63 -10.98 -14.59 -18.42
N VAL A 64 -10.54 -15.44 -19.34
CA VAL A 64 -9.71 -16.62 -19.00
C VAL A 64 -8.38 -16.15 -18.45
N LEU A 65 -7.71 -15.22 -19.13
CA LEU A 65 -6.39 -14.74 -18.70
C LEU A 65 -6.46 -13.96 -17.38
N THR A 66 -7.50 -13.16 -17.17
CA THR A 66 -7.76 -12.52 -15.88
C THR A 66 -7.94 -13.57 -14.77
N SER A 67 -8.67 -14.65 -15.03
CA SER A 67 -8.88 -15.70 -14.04
C SER A 67 -7.58 -16.46 -13.68
N GLU A 68 -6.73 -16.69 -14.68
CA GLU A 68 -5.41 -17.32 -14.50
C GLU A 68 -4.46 -16.40 -13.73
N LEU A 69 -4.40 -15.12 -14.09
CA LEU A 69 -3.63 -14.11 -13.35
C LEU A 69 -4.10 -14.03 -11.89
N GLN A 70 -5.41 -14.03 -11.66
CA GLN A 70 -5.99 -14.04 -10.32
C GLN A 70 -5.60 -15.28 -9.52
N ALA A 71 -5.59 -16.46 -10.17
CA ALA A 71 -5.22 -17.73 -9.55
C ALA A 71 -3.71 -17.80 -9.22
N SER A 72 -2.88 -17.17 -10.04
CA SER A 72 -1.41 -17.12 -9.85
C SER A 72 -0.96 -16.25 -8.68
N LEU A 73 -1.86 -15.41 -8.13
CA LEU A 73 -1.49 -14.53 -7.02
C LEU A 73 -1.15 -15.33 -5.76
N PRO A 74 -0.01 -15.03 -5.12
CA PRO A 74 0.35 -15.67 -3.88
C PRO A 74 -0.60 -15.22 -2.75
N TRP A 75 -0.74 -16.06 -1.74
CA TRP A 75 -1.69 -15.83 -0.65
C TRP A 75 -1.41 -14.51 0.11
N HIS A 76 -0.15 -14.11 0.26
CA HIS A 76 0.22 -12.89 0.99
C HIS A 76 -0.26 -11.62 0.28
N GLU A 77 -0.24 -11.58 -1.05
CA GLU A 77 -0.75 -10.43 -1.83
C GLU A 77 -2.27 -10.30 -1.70
N ARG A 78 -3.00 -11.43 -1.64
CA ARG A 78 -4.44 -11.42 -1.35
C ARG A 78 -4.74 -10.85 0.05
N HIS A 79 -3.91 -11.19 1.04
CA HIS A 79 -4.01 -10.63 2.39
C HIS A 79 -3.66 -9.14 2.42
N GLU A 80 -2.63 -8.71 1.69
CA GLU A 80 -2.25 -7.31 1.57
C GLU A 80 -3.41 -6.47 1.06
N ARG A 81 -4.13 -6.91 0.01
CA ARG A 81 -5.33 -6.16 -0.43
C ARG A 81 -6.41 -6.15 0.64
N ARG A 82 -6.66 -7.25 1.33
CA ARG A 82 -7.65 -7.28 2.41
C ARG A 82 -7.32 -6.26 3.49
N MET A 83 -6.05 -6.16 3.86
CA MET A 83 -5.56 -5.11 4.76
C MET A 83 -5.72 -3.73 4.15
N ASN A 84 -5.36 -3.52 2.88
CA ASN A 84 -5.50 -2.23 2.22
C ASN A 84 -6.97 -1.78 2.09
N ARG A 85 -7.95 -2.69 1.97
CA ARG A 85 -9.38 -2.33 2.02
C ARG A 85 -9.80 -1.85 3.41
N TRP A 86 -9.18 -2.36 4.46
CA TRP A 86 -9.46 -1.98 5.85
C TRP A 86 -8.75 -0.69 6.25
N PHE A 87 -7.49 -0.54 5.86
CA PHE A 87 -6.60 0.54 6.31
C PHE A 87 -6.30 1.61 5.24
N GLY A 88 -6.50 1.33 3.96
CA GLY A 88 -6.24 2.24 2.85
C GLY A 88 -7.39 3.23 2.61
N LYS A 89 -7.09 4.33 1.91
CA LYS A 89 -8.05 5.39 1.55
C LYS A 89 -9.07 4.84 0.55
N ARG A 90 -10.36 5.13 0.76
CA ARG A 90 -11.43 4.75 -0.17
C ARG A 90 -11.56 5.81 -1.28
N ASP A 91 -12.04 5.40 -2.45
CA ASP A 91 -12.30 6.32 -3.55
C ASP A 91 -13.36 7.36 -3.13
N GLY A 92 -13.09 8.64 -3.39
CA GLY A 92 -13.95 9.77 -2.99
C GLY A 92 -13.88 10.16 -1.49
N GLU A 93 -13.11 9.45 -0.66
CA GLU A 93 -12.94 9.78 0.75
C GLU A 93 -12.09 11.05 0.92
N THR A 94 -12.51 11.99 1.76
CA THR A 94 -11.69 13.18 2.07
C THR A 94 -10.48 12.78 2.92
N PRO A 95 -9.33 13.49 2.84
CA PRO A 95 -8.15 13.23 3.67
C PRO A 95 -8.45 13.12 5.17
N VAL A 96 -9.31 14.00 5.68
CA VAL A 96 -9.71 14.03 7.09
C VAL A 96 -10.56 12.81 7.46
N ALA A 97 -11.54 12.44 6.63
CA ALA A 97 -12.37 11.25 6.88
C ALA A 97 -11.53 9.97 6.91
N PHE A 98 -10.58 9.85 5.98
CA PHE A 98 -9.60 8.78 5.97
C PHE A 98 -8.76 8.74 7.27
N ALA A 99 -8.18 9.87 7.66
CA ALA A 99 -7.34 9.96 8.85
C ALA A 99 -8.09 9.59 10.12
N VAL A 100 -9.35 10.04 10.28
CA VAL A 100 -10.22 9.67 11.40
C VAL A 100 -10.47 8.16 11.41
N ARG A 101 -10.86 7.57 10.28
CA ARG A 101 -11.13 6.13 10.19
C ARG A 101 -9.89 5.30 10.47
N TYR A 102 -8.74 5.72 9.96
CA TYR A 102 -7.47 5.05 10.21
C TYR A 102 -7.10 5.11 11.70
N ALA A 103 -7.17 6.30 12.32
CA ALA A 103 -6.90 6.49 13.74
C ALA A 103 -7.86 5.69 14.64
N ALA A 104 -9.16 5.64 14.30
CA ALA A 104 -10.13 4.81 14.99
C ALA A 104 -9.80 3.31 14.88
N SER A 105 -9.36 2.86 13.71
CA SER A 105 -8.95 1.46 13.50
C SER A 105 -7.72 1.11 14.33
N VAL A 106 -6.74 2.01 14.39
CA VAL A 106 -5.55 1.89 15.24
C VAL A 106 -5.93 1.87 16.72
N PHE A 107 -6.85 2.72 17.16
CA PHE A 107 -7.35 2.73 18.54
C PHE A 107 -7.97 1.39 18.93
N VAL A 108 -8.82 0.81 18.08
CA VAL A 108 -9.45 -0.49 18.33
C VAL A 108 -8.39 -1.59 18.44
N LEU A 109 -7.41 -1.63 17.53
CA LEU A 109 -6.32 -2.61 17.60
C LEU A 109 -5.47 -2.48 18.87
N ALA A 110 -5.14 -1.24 19.24
CA ALA A 110 -4.40 -0.97 20.47
C ALA A 110 -5.20 -1.38 21.71
N GLY A 111 -6.50 -1.06 21.74
CA GLY A 111 -7.42 -1.44 22.80
C GLY A 111 -7.54 -2.96 22.96
N VAL A 112 -7.72 -3.70 21.86
CA VAL A 112 -7.74 -5.18 21.87
C VAL A 112 -6.42 -5.75 22.39
N SER A 113 -5.28 -5.18 21.98
CA SER A 113 -3.96 -5.62 22.44
C SER A 113 -3.79 -5.44 23.95
N ILE A 114 -4.26 -4.32 24.51
CA ILE A 114 -4.26 -4.07 25.96
C ILE A 114 -5.22 -5.02 26.68
N ALA A 115 -6.43 -5.22 26.16
CA ALA A 115 -7.40 -6.13 26.75
C ALA A 115 -6.84 -7.56 26.84
N LEU A 116 -6.18 -8.04 25.77
CA LEU A 116 -5.51 -9.33 25.76
C LEU A 116 -4.33 -9.40 26.76
N ALA A 117 -3.55 -8.33 26.88
CA ALA A 117 -2.46 -8.26 27.86
C ALA A 117 -3.00 -8.32 29.30
N LEU A 118 -4.09 -7.60 29.59
CA LEU A 118 -4.77 -7.63 30.90
C LEU A 118 -5.37 -9.01 31.18
N LEU A 119 -5.99 -9.65 30.19
CA LEU A 119 -6.53 -11.00 30.29
C LEU A 119 -5.42 -12.02 30.60
N GLY A 120 -4.31 -11.97 29.87
CA GLY A 120 -3.15 -12.81 30.14
C GLY A 120 -2.65 -12.65 31.57
N ARG A 121 -2.54 -11.41 32.06
CA ARG A 121 -2.15 -11.16 33.46
C ARG A 121 -3.12 -11.76 34.47
N ALA A 122 -4.42 -11.61 34.23
CA ALA A 122 -5.46 -12.19 35.09
C ALA A 122 -5.36 -13.72 35.14
N LEU A 123 -5.08 -14.36 34.00
CA LEU A 123 -4.92 -15.82 33.91
C LEU A 123 -3.61 -16.33 34.56
N PHE A 124 -2.52 -15.56 34.50
CA PHE A 124 -1.20 -15.96 35.01
C PHE A 124 -0.85 -15.42 36.41
N GLY A 125 -1.80 -14.78 37.11
CA GLY A 125 -1.62 -14.38 38.51
C GLY A 125 -0.63 -13.24 38.76
N ALA A 126 -0.39 -12.35 37.78
CA ALA A 126 0.53 -11.23 37.94
C ALA A 126 -0.08 -10.14 38.85
N SER A 127 0.29 -10.12 40.13
CA SER A 127 -0.34 -9.32 41.19
C SER A 127 0.02 -7.82 41.23
N ARG A 128 0.96 -7.36 40.40
CA ARG A 128 1.39 -5.95 40.45
C ARG A 128 0.39 -5.02 39.75
N PRO A 129 -0.06 -3.92 40.40
CA PRO A 129 -0.93 -2.94 39.77
C PRO A 129 -0.16 -2.25 38.66
N MET A 130 -0.66 -2.36 37.43
CA MET A 130 -0.12 -1.58 36.32
C MET A 130 -0.52 -0.11 36.55
N ALA A 131 0.36 0.83 36.21
CA ALA A 131 -0.03 2.24 36.12
C ALA A 131 -0.98 2.41 34.92
N HIS A 132 -2.28 2.15 35.13
CA HIS A 132 -3.32 2.22 34.11
C HIS A 132 -3.28 3.54 33.32
N GLY A 133 -2.92 4.64 33.99
CA GLY A 133 -2.72 5.95 33.36
C GLY A 133 -1.61 5.98 32.31
N ALA A 134 -0.51 5.24 32.51
CA ALA A 134 0.59 5.19 31.53
C ALA A 134 0.20 4.40 30.29
N ALA A 135 -0.52 3.28 30.45
CA ALA A 135 -1.06 2.51 29.32
C ALA A 135 -2.04 3.35 28.49
N PHE A 136 -2.96 4.05 29.15
CA PHE A 136 -3.92 4.92 28.49
C PHE A 136 -3.22 6.08 27.75
N GLY A 137 -2.24 6.73 28.39
CA GLY A 137 -1.44 7.80 27.78
C GLY A 137 -0.69 7.33 26.52
N MET A 138 -0.12 6.13 26.54
CA MET A 138 0.55 5.56 25.37
C MET A 138 -0.43 5.30 24.21
N VAL A 139 -1.62 4.76 24.47
CA VAL A 139 -2.64 4.56 23.43
C VAL A 139 -3.08 5.88 22.84
N ALA A 140 -3.39 6.86 23.69
CA ALA A 140 -3.85 8.16 23.24
C ALA A 140 -2.81 8.83 22.33
N MET A 141 -1.53 8.79 22.72
CA MET A 141 -0.43 9.29 21.90
C MET A 141 -0.34 8.56 20.56
N PHE A 142 -0.41 7.22 20.57
CA PHE A 142 -0.32 6.42 19.34
C PHE A 142 -1.47 6.70 18.37
N VAL A 143 -2.68 6.97 18.88
CA VAL A 143 -3.85 7.33 18.06
C VAL A 143 -3.70 8.73 17.48
N ILE A 144 -3.23 9.70 18.27
CA ILE A 144 -2.97 11.06 17.80
C ILE A 144 -1.89 11.03 16.72
N ASP A 145 -0.80 10.28 16.94
CA ASP A 145 0.27 10.10 15.96
C ASP A 145 -0.30 9.47 14.69
N ALA A 146 -1.01 8.35 14.78
CA ALA A 146 -1.63 7.70 13.61
C ALA A 146 -2.56 8.63 12.83
N PHE A 147 -3.33 9.48 13.52
CA PHE A 147 -4.18 10.50 12.89
C PHE A 147 -3.35 11.55 12.13
N VAL A 148 -2.38 12.18 12.81
CA VAL A 148 -1.53 13.24 12.24
C VAL A 148 -0.75 12.70 11.04
N LEU A 149 -0.19 11.51 11.18
CA LEU A 149 0.53 10.83 10.13
C LEU A 149 -0.40 10.52 8.94
N ALA A 150 -1.55 9.90 9.14
CA ALA A 150 -2.49 9.63 8.04
C ALA A 150 -2.93 10.92 7.30
N LEU A 151 -3.15 12.01 8.04
CA LEU A 151 -3.51 13.30 7.49
C LEU A 151 -2.37 13.94 6.67
N LEU A 152 -1.15 13.98 7.22
CA LEU A 152 0.03 14.49 6.51
C LEU A 152 0.37 13.62 5.29
N GLY A 153 0.20 12.30 5.41
CA GLY A 153 0.39 11.31 4.35
C GLY A 153 -0.45 11.61 3.12
N THR A 154 -1.75 11.77 3.35
CA THR A 154 -2.71 12.09 2.30
C THR A 154 -2.49 13.49 1.73
N TRP A 155 -2.25 14.48 2.59
CA TRP A 155 -2.03 15.87 2.16
C TRP A 155 -0.77 16.03 1.29
N CYS A 156 0.36 15.42 1.69
CA CYS A 156 1.57 15.41 0.90
C CYS A 156 1.37 14.66 -0.43
N GLY A 157 0.63 13.55 -0.43
CA GLY A 157 0.36 12.77 -1.65
C GLY A 157 -0.57 13.44 -2.65
N GLU A 158 -1.34 14.44 -2.25
CA GLU A 158 -2.19 15.22 -3.14
C GLU A 158 -1.47 16.46 -3.70
N ARG A 159 -0.45 16.97 -3.01
CA ARG A 159 0.23 18.24 -3.38
C ARG A 159 1.58 18.08 -4.05
N VAL A 160 2.23 16.94 -3.88
CA VAL A 160 3.53 16.71 -4.51
C VAL A 160 3.30 16.22 -5.93
N ASP A 161 3.22 17.17 -6.87
CA ASP A 161 3.42 16.88 -8.29
C ASP A 161 4.89 16.47 -8.49
N PRO A 162 5.19 15.22 -8.87
CA PRO A 162 6.56 14.74 -8.81
C PRO A 162 7.35 14.97 -10.11
N PRO A 163 8.46 15.74 -10.11
CA PRO A 163 9.47 15.66 -11.17
C PRO A 163 10.31 14.37 -11.04
N ALA A 164 10.60 13.72 -12.17
CA ALA A 164 11.35 12.47 -12.28
C ALA A 164 12.74 12.54 -11.63
N ARG A 165 13.04 11.65 -10.66
CA ARG A 165 14.39 11.47 -10.08
C ARG A 165 14.72 9.98 -9.91
N PRO A 166 15.99 9.56 -10.08
CA PRO A 166 16.38 8.15 -10.19
C PRO A 166 16.35 7.37 -8.85
N VAL A 167 16.12 6.05 -8.97
CA VAL A 167 15.88 5.07 -7.87
C VAL A 167 17.03 4.94 -6.86
N TRP A 168 18.29 5.06 -7.29
CA TRP A 168 19.44 4.90 -6.39
C TRP A 168 19.55 6.01 -5.33
N ARG A 169 18.98 7.20 -5.59
CA ARG A 169 18.84 8.26 -4.57
C ARG A 169 17.78 7.95 -3.50
N GLN A 170 17.03 6.86 -3.66
CA GLN A 170 15.93 6.46 -2.78
C GLN A 170 16.33 5.34 -1.80
N LEU A 171 17.49 4.70 -2.00
CA LEU A 171 18.04 3.70 -1.07
C LEU A 171 18.21 4.21 0.39
N PRO A 172 18.74 5.42 0.65
CA PRO A 172 18.85 5.92 2.02
C PRO A 172 17.50 6.18 2.68
N ILE A 173 16.45 6.41 1.88
CA ILE A 173 15.08 6.57 2.33
C ILE A 173 14.60 5.19 2.82
N TRP A 174 14.65 4.14 2.01
CA TRP A 174 14.27 2.79 2.48
C TRP A 174 14.99 2.34 3.77
N LEU A 175 16.29 2.62 3.88
CA LEU A 175 17.07 2.31 5.09
C LEU A 175 16.59 3.11 6.31
N ALA A 176 16.23 4.38 6.14
CA ALA A 176 15.69 5.20 7.23
C ALA A 176 14.30 4.75 7.69
N ALA A 177 13.45 4.21 6.80
CA ALA A 177 12.11 3.71 7.13
C ALA A 177 12.20 2.41 7.93
N LEU A 178 13.04 1.49 7.46
CA LEU A 178 13.33 0.24 8.17
C LEU A 178 13.93 0.51 9.55
N ALA A 179 14.88 1.46 9.64
CA ALA A 179 15.46 1.87 10.91
C ALA A 179 14.42 2.49 11.85
N GLY A 180 13.56 3.39 11.35
CA GLY A 180 12.49 4.01 12.14
C GLY A 180 11.47 3.00 12.68
N GLY A 181 10.98 2.10 11.81
CA GLY A 181 10.04 1.05 12.20
C GLY A 181 10.64 0.04 13.19
N ALA A 182 11.88 -0.39 12.95
CA ALA A 182 12.60 -1.26 13.88
C ALA A 182 12.80 -0.59 15.25
N CYS A 183 13.10 0.71 15.27
CA CYS A 183 13.33 1.45 16.50
C CYS A 183 12.04 1.58 17.34
N VAL A 184 10.89 1.91 16.73
CA VAL A 184 9.59 1.93 17.43
C VAL A 184 9.24 0.54 17.99
N THR A 185 9.48 -0.52 17.22
CA THR A 185 9.20 -1.90 17.62
C THR A 185 10.10 -2.35 18.78
N ILE A 186 11.39 -2.03 18.72
CA ILE A 186 12.37 -2.31 19.79
C ILE A 186 12.01 -1.55 21.06
N VAL A 187 11.60 -0.28 20.95
CA VAL A 187 11.17 0.51 22.13
C VAL A 187 9.90 -0.07 22.74
N GLY A 188 8.91 -0.44 21.92
CA GLY A 188 7.68 -1.09 22.39
C GLY A 188 7.95 -2.43 23.09
N LEU A 189 8.77 -3.30 22.49
CA LEU A 189 9.19 -4.58 23.07
C LEU A 189 9.99 -4.38 24.37
N GLY A 190 10.90 -3.40 24.40
CA GLY A 190 11.67 -3.04 25.58
C GLY A 190 10.75 -2.63 26.73
N LEU A 191 9.81 -1.73 26.49
CA LEU A 191 8.83 -1.30 27.50
C LEU A 191 7.96 -2.47 27.98
N MET A 192 7.57 -3.40 27.09
CA MET A 192 6.77 -4.58 27.43
C MET A 192 7.54 -5.59 28.28
N VAL A 193 8.82 -5.86 27.96
CA VAL A 193 9.71 -6.74 28.74
C VAL A 193 10.02 -6.15 30.10
N ILE A 194 10.19 -4.82 30.19
CA ILE A 194 10.48 -4.19 31.47
C ILE A 194 9.22 -4.16 32.36
N ALA A 195 8.05 -3.88 31.78
CA ALA A 195 6.77 -3.98 32.48
C ALA A 195 6.46 -5.40 32.96
N SER A 196 6.86 -6.45 32.21
CA SER A 196 6.65 -7.84 32.63
C SER A 196 7.58 -8.28 33.76
N ARG A 197 8.78 -7.69 33.87
CA ARG A 197 9.72 -7.95 34.98
C ARG A 197 9.45 -7.12 36.23
N GLY A 198 8.51 -6.17 36.15
CA GLY A 198 8.11 -5.32 37.27
C GLY A 198 9.28 -4.54 37.87
N LEU A 199 10.24 -4.15 37.02
CA LEU A 199 11.24 -3.16 37.38
C LEU A 199 10.54 -1.80 37.48
N ASP A 200 10.68 -1.13 38.63
CA ASP A 200 10.30 0.27 38.78
C ASP A 200 11.25 1.11 37.91
N ILE A 201 10.84 1.36 36.67
CA ILE A 201 11.52 2.34 35.85
C ILE A 201 11.01 3.70 36.31
N PRO A 202 11.88 4.66 36.68
CA PRO A 202 11.46 6.06 36.66
C PRO A 202 10.87 6.35 35.29
N GLY A 203 9.66 6.93 35.26
CA GLY A 203 8.94 7.17 34.01
C GLY A 203 9.84 7.83 32.96
N PRO A 204 9.62 7.54 31.66
CA PRO A 204 10.53 7.97 30.63
C PRO A 204 10.79 9.48 30.72
N SER A 205 12.05 9.87 30.67
CA SER A 205 12.43 11.27 30.77
C SER A 205 11.83 12.04 29.61
N ARG A 206 11.63 13.36 29.77
CA ARG A 206 11.12 14.23 28.68
C ARG A 206 11.93 14.07 27.39
N LEU A 207 13.23 13.82 27.51
CA LEU A 207 14.13 13.57 26.38
C LEU A 207 13.80 12.25 25.65
N GLN A 208 13.49 11.17 26.37
CA GLN A 208 13.13 9.88 25.77
C GLN A 208 11.84 9.98 24.97
N TRP A 209 10.83 10.70 25.48
CA TRP A 209 9.61 10.99 24.73
C TRP A 209 9.86 11.81 23.46
N ALA A 210 10.71 12.84 23.55
CA ALA A 210 11.07 13.65 22.39
C ALA A 210 11.79 12.83 21.31
N VAL A 211 12.74 11.96 21.71
CA VAL A 211 13.45 11.07 20.78
C VAL A 211 12.49 10.08 20.13
N LEU A 212 11.59 9.46 20.89
CA LEU A 212 10.60 8.52 20.35
C LEU A 212 9.68 9.19 19.33
N GLY A 213 9.21 10.41 19.62
CA GLY A 213 8.43 11.22 18.69
C GLY A 213 9.19 11.54 17.40
N MET A 214 10.45 11.99 17.50
CA MET A 214 11.29 12.29 16.34
C MET A 214 11.53 11.06 15.45
N VAL A 215 11.81 9.90 16.05
CA VAL A 215 12.00 8.64 15.32
C VAL A 215 10.73 8.23 14.58
N THR A 216 9.57 8.37 15.22
CA THR A 216 8.26 8.05 14.63
C THR A 216 7.96 8.96 13.43
N ILE A 217 8.20 10.26 13.57
CA ILE A 217 8.04 11.25 12.49
C ILE A 217 8.99 10.93 11.33
N ALA A 218 10.27 10.66 11.61
CA ALA A 218 11.26 10.33 10.60
C ALA A 218 10.89 9.06 9.82
N GLY A 219 10.51 7.98 10.53
CA GLY A 219 10.05 6.74 9.91
C GLY A 219 8.84 6.97 9.01
N PHE A 220 7.89 7.78 9.47
CA PHE A 220 6.70 8.12 8.69
C PHE A 220 7.00 8.91 7.41
N LEU A 221 7.78 9.99 7.49
CA LEU A 221 8.19 10.78 6.32
C LEU A 221 8.86 9.91 5.26
N THR A 222 9.57 8.90 5.73
CA THR A 222 10.28 7.97 4.89
C THR A 222 9.34 7.01 4.16
N VAL A 223 8.39 6.38 4.87
CA VAL A 223 7.33 5.56 4.27
C VAL A 223 6.51 6.37 3.27
N LEU A 224 6.16 7.62 3.62
CA LEU A 224 5.45 8.54 2.74
C LEU A 224 6.23 8.77 1.46
N THR A 225 7.55 8.97 1.54
CA THR A 225 8.39 9.18 0.36
C THR A 225 8.46 7.92 -0.52
N CYS A 226 8.56 6.72 0.07
CA CYS A 226 8.50 5.46 -0.69
C CYS A 226 7.15 5.29 -1.40
N TYR A 227 6.04 5.56 -0.71
CA TYR A 227 4.71 5.51 -1.29
C TYR A 227 4.55 6.46 -2.48
N GLN A 228 5.08 7.69 -2.40
CA GLN A 228 5.05 8.62 -3.53
C GLN A 228 5.76 8.08 -4.77
N LEU A 229 6.83 7.31 -4.58
CA LEU A 229 7.64 6.80 -5.68
C LEU A 229 6.94 5.69 -6.44
N GLU A 230 6.25 4.80 -5.73
CA GLU A 230 5.40 3.80 -6.36
C GLU A 230 4.22 4.44 -7.09
N ARG A 231 3.59 5.46 -6.48
CA ARG A 231 2.49 6.20 -7.11
C ARG A 231 2.84 6.80 -8.46
N ARG A 232 4.09 7.24 -8.65
CA ARG A 232 4.59 7.76 -9.94
C ARG A 232 4.52 6.71 -11.06
N LYS A 233 4.96 5.48 -10.77
CA LYS A 233 4.95 4.41 -11.77
C LYS A 233 3.53 4.03 -12.16
N LEU A 234 2.60 4.11 -11.20
CA LEU A 234 1.18 3.85 -11.44
C LEU A 234 0.53 4.95 -12.29
N ALA A 235 0.88 6.21 -12.07
CA ALA A 235 0.31 7.34 -12.80
C ALA A 235 0.56 7.28 -14.32
N GLU A 236 1.65 6.66 -14.77
CA GLU A 236 1.89 6.45 -16.22
C GLU A 236 0.86 5.50 -16.84
N TRP A 237 0.43 4.48 -16.09
CA TRP A 237 -0.61 3.55 -16.52
C TRP A 237 -2.01 4.13 -16.35
N ASP A 238 -2.27 4.88 -15.27
CA ASP A 238 -3.56 5.56 -15.05
C ASP A 238 -3.85 6.62 -16.13
N ARG A 239 -2.82 7.23 -16.74
CA ARG A 239 -3.01 8.14 -17.89
C ARG A 239 -3.54 7.41 -19.13
N LEU A 240 -3.22 6.13 -19.30
CA LEU A 240 -3.74 5.33 -20.41
C LEU A 240 -5.24 5.03 -20.19
N ASP A 241 -5.68 4.89 -18.93
CA ASP A 241 -7.10 4.67 -18.60
C ASP A 241 -8.00 5.82 -19.10
N LEU A 242 -7.57 7.08 -18.92
CA LEU A 242 -8.36 8.24 -19.35
C LEU A 242 -8.65 8.25 -20.86
N THR A 243 -7.72 7.73 -21.67
CA THR A 243 -7.91 7.65 -23.12
C THR A 243 -8.84 6.50 -23.55
N VAL A 244 -9.03 5.48 -22.69
CA VAL A 244 -9.90 4.33 -22.99
C VAL A 244 -11.36 4.66 -22.76
N ASP A 245 -11.67 5.38 -21.67
CA ASP A 245 -13.04 5.80 -21.38
C ASP A 245 -13.53 6.80 -22.45
N GLU A 246 -12.67 7.74 -22.88
CA GLU A 246 -12.97 8.66 -23.99
C GLU A 246 -13.13 7.94 -25.35
N ALA A 247 -12.36 6.87 -25.61
CA ALA A 247 -12.47 6.10 -26.85
C ALA A 247 -13.64 5.08 -26.84
N GLY A 248 -14.08 4.66 -25.65
CA GLY A 248 -15.19 3.72 -25.45
C GLY A 248 -16.58 4.37 -25.49
N GLU A 249 -16.65 5.69 -25.30
CA GLU A 249 -17.85 6.51 -25.50
C GLU A 249 -18.09 6.92 -26.97
N ALA A 250 -17.34 6.35 -27.93
CA ALA A 250 -17.75 6.40 -29.33
C ALA A 250 -19.21 5.87 -29.42
N PRO A 251 -20.12 6.63 -30.03
CA PRO A 251 -21.54 6.53 -29.77
C PRO A 251 -22.04 5.12 -30.08
N ARG A 252 -22.64 4.47 -29.08
CA ARG A 252 -23.57 3.34 -29.28
C ARG A 252 -24.89 3.82 -29.93
N GLU A 253 -24.81 4.83 -30.79
CA GLU A 253 -25.90 5.23 -31.68
C GLU A 253 -25.54 4.69 -33.06
N LEU A 254 -26.21 3.60 -33.43
CA LEU A 254 -26.49 3.08 -34.77
C LEU A 254 -26.63 1.55 -34.66
N ALA A 255 -27.67 1.14 -33.93
CA ALA A 255 -28.35 -0.13 -34.11
C ALA A 255 -29.85 0.17 -34.24
#